data_AF-A0AAU4XZ55-F1
#
_entry.id   AF-A0AAU4XZ55-F1
#
_cell.length_a   1.000
_cell.length_b   1.000
_cell.length_c   1.000
_cell.angle_alpha   90.00
_cell.angle_beta   90.00
_cell.angle_gamma   90.00
#
_symmetry.space_group_name_H-M   'P 1'
#
loop_
_entity.id
_entity.type
_entity.pdbx_description
1 polymer ?
#
loop_
_entity_poly.entity_id
_entity_poly.type
_entity_poly.pdbx_seq_one_letter_code
_entity_poly.pdbx_strand_id
1 'polypeptide(L)' 'MAPGFPAVVPVRDSKAPDGPVIVVARSAWAAFVGAVSLP' A
#
# COMPACT_ATOMS: atom_id res chain seq x y z
N MET A 1 -3.52 -9.50 1.90
CA MET A 1 -3.12 -9.33 0.49
C MET A 1 -4.34 -8.95 -0.33
N ALA A 2 -4.22 -8.08 -1.33
CA ALA A 2 -5.31 -7.71 -2.25
C ALA A 2 -5.06 -8.38 -3.61
N PRO A 3 -5.67 -9.56 -3.88
CA PRO A 3 -5.55 -10.23 -5.17
C PRO A 3 -6.11 -9.32 -6.28
N GLY A 4 -5.47 -9.31 -7.45
CA GLY A 4 -5.90 -8.52 -8.61
C GLY A 4 -5.16 -7.21 -8.86
N PHE A 5 -4.25 -6.80 -7.96
CA PHE A 5 -3.49 -5.54 -8.08
C PHE A 5 -1.97 -5.79 -8.10
N PRO A 6 -1.41 -6.34 -9.20
CA PRO A 6 0.01 -6.75 -9.23
C PRO A 6 0.98 -5.57 -9.23
N ALA A 7 0.60 -4.40 -9.75
CA ALA A 7 1.49 -3.24 -9.88
C ALA A 7 1.46 -2.28 -8.67
N VAL A 8 0.50 -2.45 -7.76
CA VAL A 8 0.21 -1.47 -6.71
C VAL A 8 -0.07 -2.11 -5.35
N VAL A 9 0.00 -1.30 -4.31
CA VAL A 9 -0.38 -1.63 -2.94
C VAL A 9 -1.56 -0.71 -2.56
N PRO A 10 -2.79 -1.26 -2.50
CA PRO A 10 -3.94 -0.50 -2.03
C PRO A 10 -3.89 -0.35 -0.49
N VAL A 11 -4.02 0.88 -0.02
CA VAL A 11 -4.10 1.24 1.40
C VAL A 11 -5.53 1.72 1.68
N ARG A 12 -6.20 1.03 2.62
CA ARG A 12 -7.57 1.36 3.05
C ARG A 12 -7.54 1.98 4.43
N ASP A 13 -8.44 2.93 4.66
CA ASP A 13 -8.76 3.35 6.02
C ASP A 13 -9.55 2.22 6.72
N SER A 14 -8.97 1.70 7.80
CA SER A 14 -9.63 0.65 8.59
C SER A 14 -10.93 1.11 9.27
N LYS A 15 -11.14 2.42 9.42
CA LYS A 15 -12.33 3.01 10.05
C LYS A 15 -13.42 3.41 9.05
N ALA A 16 -13.11 3.42 7.77
CA ALA A 16 -14.07 3.63 6.68
C ALA A 16 -13.89 2.52 5.62
N PRO A 17 -14.31 1.27 5.92
CA PRO A 17 -14.00 0.11 5.08
C PRO A 17 -14.55 0.19 3.65
N ASP A 18 -15.65 0.92 3.46
CA ASP A 18 -16.29 1.18 2.16
C ASP A 18 -15.87 2.54 1.56
N GLY A 19 -14.93 3.23 2.19
CA GLY A 19 -14.41 4.51 1.75
C GLY A 19 -13.38 4.41 0.60
N PRO A 20 -12.87 5.56 0.13
CA PRO A 20 -11.87 5.60 -0.93
C PRO A 20 -10.59 4.82 -0.60
N VAL A 21 -9.95 4.28 -1.63
CA VAL A 21 -8.69 3.53 -1.52
C VAL A 21 -7.54 4.36 -2.09
N ILE A 22 -6.48 4.54 -1.32
CA ILE A 22 -5.24 5.15 -1.81
C ILE A 22 -4.41 4.04 -2.47
N VAL A 23 -3.91 4.32 -3.67
CA VAL A 23 -3.14 3.35 -4.46
C VAL A 23 -1.69 3.81 -4.55
N VAL A 24 -0.76 2.99 -4.04
CA VAL A 24 0.68 3.27 -4.08
C VAL A 24 1.35 2.32 -5.07
N ALA A 25 2.24 2.84 -5.92
CA ALA A 25 3.04 1.98 -6.81
C ALA A 25 3.85 0.97 -5.97
N ARG A 26 3.91 -0.29 -6.42
CA ARG A 26 4.60 -1.36 -5.68
C ARG A 26 6.08 -1.03 -5.43
N SER A 27 6.75 -0.43 -6.40
CA SER A 27 8.15 0.01 -6.27
C SER A 27 8.31 1.09 -5.19
N ALA A 28 7.40 2.05 -5.13
CA ALA A 28 7.42 3.10 -4.12
C ALA A 28 7.16 2.55 -2.70
N TRP A 29 6.22 1.62 -2.55
CA TRP A 29 5.96 0.95 -1.27
C TRP A 29 7.18 0.17 -0.78
N ALA A 30 7.84 -0.58 -1.66
CA ALA A 30 9.05 -1.33 -1.33
C ALA A 30 10.20 -0.40 -0.87
N ALA A 31 10.41 0.72 -1.57
CA ALA A 31 11.40 1.73 -1.18
C ALA A 31 11.08 2.35 0.19
N PHE A 32 9.81 2.68 0.45
CA PHE A 32 9.36 3.23 1.73
C PHE A 32 9.61 2.26 2.90
N VAL A 33 9.16 1.01 2.78
CA VAL A 33 9.39 -0.01 3.82
C VAL A 33 10.88 -0.23 4.04
N GLY A 34 11.66 -0.30 2.96
CA GLY A 34 13.12 -0.39 3.04
C GLY A 34 13.73 0.76 3.86
N ALA A 35 13.32 1.99 3.59
CA ALA A 35 13.82 3.17 4.30
C ALA A 35 13.44 3.19 5.79
N VAL A 36 12.22 2.77 6.14
CA VAL A 36 11.74 2.75 7.54
C VAL A 36 12.27 1.54 8.32
N SER A 37 12.70 0.49 7.63
CA SER A 37 13.30 -0.70 8.26
C SER A 37 14.80 -0.56 8.48
N LEU A 38 15.41 0.55 8.07
CA LEU A 38 16.81 0.86 8.40
C LEU A 38 16.93 1.19 9.90
N PRO A 39 18.00 0.71 10.58
CA PRO A 39 18.22 0.96 12.00
C PRO A 39 18.48 2.44 12.32
#